data_AF-A0A9D6IWV9-F1
#
_entry.id   AF-A0A9D6IWV9-F1
#
_cell.length_a   1.000
_cell.length_b   1.000
_cell.length_c   1.000
_cell.angle_alpha   90.00
_cell.angle_beta   90.00
_cell.angle_gamma   90.00
#
_symmetry.space_group_name_H-M   'P 1'
#
loop_
_entity.id
_entity.type
_entity.pdbx_description
1 polymer ?
#
loop_
_entity_poly.entity_id
_entity_poly.type
_entity_poly.pdbx_seq_one_letter_code
_entity_poly.pdbx_strand_id
1 'polypeptide(L)'
;MKFDFLNNKDLLGGLLLIAIGVAALAIASDYPMGYAKRMGPGYFPTALGRILLLFGAILAIRGLIWRERIKGGWAWKPVTLLTIAMLLFGFILTRL
;
A
#
# COMPACT_ATOMS: atom_id res chain seq x y z
N MET A 1 -6.79 -7.58 -28.76
CA MET A 1 -7.13 -7.36 -27.33
C MET A 1 -6.05 -6.48 -26.72
N LYS A 2 -6.32 -5.19 -26.46
CA LYS A 2 -5.34 -4.30 -25.81
C LYS A 2 -5.49 -4.49 -24.30
N PHE A 3 -4.52 -5.17 -23.69
CA PHE A 3 -4.51 -5.46 -22.27
C PHE A 3 -4.21 -4.17 -21.49
N ASP A 4 -5.24 -3.34 -21.26
CA ASP A 4 -5.16 -2.08 -20.51
C ASP A 4 -5.01 -2.30 -18.98
N PHE A 5 -4.36 -3.38 -18.54
CA PHE A 5 -4.18 -3.73 -17.12
C PHE A 5 -3.43 -2.63 -16.35
N LEU A 6 -2.44 -2.01 -16.99
CA LEU A 6 -1.65 -0.91 -16.41
C LEU A 6 -2.42 0.42 -16.31
N ASN A 7 -3.65 0.49 -16.80
CA ASN A 7 -4.45 1.73 -16.77
C ASN A 7 -5.58 1.69 -15.73
N ASN A 8 -5.54 0.74 -14.79
CA ASN A 8 -6.47 0.64 -13.67
C ASN A 8 -5.71 0.81 -12.34
N LYS A 9 -6.10 1.82 -11.56
CA LYS A 9 -5.49 2.16 -10.27
C LYS A 9 -5.63 1.02 -9.26
N ASP A 10 -6.80 0.38 -9.21
CA ASP A 10 -7.08 -0.68 -8.24
C ASP A 10 -6.30 -1.96 -8.58
N LEU A 11 -6.14 -2.25 -9.87
CA LEU A 11 -5.34 -3.38 -10.33
C LEU A 11 -3.85 -3.18 -9.99
N LEU A 12 -3.30 -2.01 -10.33
CA LEU A 12 -1.90 -1.69 -10.03
C LEU A 12 -1.63 -1.63 -8.53
N GLY A 13 -2.53 -1.00 -7.77
CA GLY A 13 -2.45 -0.96 -6.31
C GLY A 13 -2.51 -2.36 -5.70
N GLY A 14 -3.43 -3.20 -6.18
CA GLY A 14 -3.57 -4.60 -5.75
C GLY A 14 -2.32 -5.43 -6.03
N LEU A 15 -1.75 -5.33 -7.25
CA LEU A 15 -0.50 -6.00 -7.62
C LEU A 15 0.68 -5.56 -6.75
N LEU A 16 0.77 -4.26 -6.45
CA LEU A 16 1.84 -3.72 -5.61
C LEU A 16 1.74 -4.22 -4.17
N LEU A 17 0.53 -4.27 -3.60
CA LEU A 17 0.25 -4.87 -2.29
C LEU A 17 0.64 -6.36 -2.26
N ILE A 18 0.27 -7.12 -3.29
CA ILE A 18 0.66 -8.53 -3.42
C ILE A 18 2.18 -8.68 -3.47
N ALA A 19 2.87 -7.88 -4.29
CA ALA A 19 4.33 -7.94 -4.42
C ALA A 19 5.03 -7.66 -3.09
N ILE A 20 4.62 -6.62 -2.37
CA ILE A 20 5.16 -6.30 -1.04
C ILE A 20 4.81 -7.41 -0.04
N GLY A 21 3.59 -7.94 -0.07
CA GLY A 21 3.17 -9.03 0.82
C GLY A 21 4.00 -10.30 0.61
N VAL A 22 4.24 -10.69 -0.64
CA VAL A 22 5.10 -11.83 -0.99
C VAL A 22 6.54 -11.59 -0.55
N ALA A 23 7.09 -10.40 -0.80
CA ALA A 23 8.43 -10.04 -0.34
C ALA A 23 8.54 -10.11 1.20
N ALA A 24 7.54 -9.61 1.92
CA ALA A 24 7.50 -9.67 3.38
C ALA A 24 7.47 -11.13 3.88
N LEU A 25 6.69 -12.01 3.25
CA LEU A 25 6.67 -13.43 3.59
C LEU A 25 7.99 -14.14 3.27
N ALA A 26 8.62 -13.83 2.14
CA ALA A 26 9.90 -14.39 1.75
C ALA A 26 11.04 -13.96 2.68
N ILE A 27 11.02 -12.71 3.15
CA ILE A 27 11.97 -12.24 4.17
C ILE A 27 11.66 -12.91 5.51
N ALA A 28 10.38 -13.05 5.87
CA ALA A 28 9.96 -13.66 7.13
C ALA A 28 10.33 -15.13 7.25
N SER A 29 10.43 -15.88 6.14
CA SER A 29 10.74 -17.31 6.18
C SER A 29 12.12 -17.64 6.73
N ASP A 30 13.05 -16.69 6.71
CA ASP A 30 14.38 -16.84 7.29
C ASP A 30 14.44 -16.50 8.79
N TYR A 31 13.34 -15.95 9.35
CA TYR A 31 13.29 -15.56 10.75
C TYR A 31 12.54 -16.57 11.63
N PRO A 32 13.01 -16.80 12.86
CA PRO A 32 12.32 -17.68 13.79
C PRO A 32 10.93 -17.17 14.11
N MET A 33 9.94 -18.04 13.91
CA MET A 33 8.55 -17.78 14.20
C MET A 33 8.32 -17.97 15.71
N GLY A 34 8.02 -16.88 16.42
CA GLY A 34 7.61 -16.94 17.82
C GLY A 34 6.11 -17.16 17.98
N TYR A 35 5.63 -17.15 19.22
CA TYR A 35 4.21 -17.29 19.56
C TYR A 35 3.56 -15.91 19.75
N ALA A 36 2.23 -15.83 19.70
CA ALA A 36 1.52 -14.55 19.88
C ALA A 36 1.85 -13.83 21.22
N LYS A 37 2.15 -14.59 22.29
CA LYS A 37 2.57 -14.03 23.59
C LYS A 37 4.05 -13.65 23.68
N ARG A 38 4.89 -14.12 22.75
CA ARG A 38 6.33 -13.80 22.64
C ARG A 38 6.70 -13.82 21.15
N MET A 39 6.38 -12.72 20.48
CA MET A 39 6.52 -12.62 19.03
C MET A 39 8.00 -12.63 18.64
N GLY A 40 8.38 -13.60 17.81
CA GLY A 40 9.68 -13.64 17.16
C GLY A 40 9.74 -12.63 16.01
N PRO A 41 10.95 -12.29 15.52
CA PRO A 41 11.13 -11.28 14.47
C PRO A 41 10.38 -11.58 13.17
N GLY A 42 10.11 -12.85 12.86
CA GLY A 42 9.33 -13.26 11.68
C GLY A 42 7.81 -13.12 11.85
N TYR A 43 7.29 -12.96 13.09
CA TYR A 43 5.85 -12.96 13.34
C TYR A 43 5.15 -11.75 12.69
N PHE A 44 5.70 -10.56 12.91
CA PHE A 44 5.11 -9.32 12.40
C PHE A 44 5.15 -9.24 10.87
N PRO A 45 6.29 -9.46 10.19
CA PRO A 45 6.34 -9.51 8.73
C PRO A 45 5.41 -10.57 8.13
N THR A 46 5.26 -11.73 8.78
CA THR A 46 4.34 -12.79 8.33
C THR A 46 2.87 -12.35 8.42
N ALA A 47 2.46 -11.78 9.55
CA ALA A 47 1.10 -11.30 9.74
C ALA A 47 0.77 -10.16 8.76
N LEU A 48 1.68 -9.19 8.63
CA LEU A 48 1.54 -8.09 7.69
C LEU A 48 1.48 -8.58 6.24
N GLY A 49 2.36 -9.50 5.85
CA GLY A 49 2.41 -10.08 4.50
C GLY A 49 1.10 -10.78 4.11
N ARG A 50 0.48 -11.52 5.05
CA ARG A 50 -0.83 -12.16 4.83
C ARG A 50 -1.95 -11.14 4.64
N ILE A 51 -1.96 -10.08 5.45
CA ILE A 51 -2.95 -9.00 5.35
C ILE A 51 -2.81 -8.27 4.00
N LEU A 52 -1.57 -7.96 3.60
CA LEU A 52 -1.25 -7.34 2.32
C LEU A 52 -1.69 -8.20 1.13
N LEU A 53 -1.45 -9.51 1.19
CA LEU A 53 -1.93 -10.46 0.18
C LEU A 53 -3.46 -10.48 0.07
N LEU A 54 -4.17 -10.50 1.21
CA LEU A 54 -5.64 -10.46 1.24
C LEU A 54 -6.18 -9.18 0.59
N PHE A 55 -5.74 -8.01 1.04
CA PHE A 55 -6.21 -6.74 0.48
C PHE A 55 -5.76 -6.53 -0.97
N GLY A 56 -4.54 -6.95 -1.30
CA GLY A 56 -4.00 -6.89 -2.65
C GLY A 56 -4.81 -7.75 -3.62
N ALA A 57 -5.20 -8.97 -3.21
CA ALA A 57 -6.09 -9.83 -3.99
C ALA A 57 -7.48 -9.20 -4.16
N ILE A 58 -8.07 -8.65 -3.10
CA ILE A 58 -9.38 -7.98 -3.16
C ILE A 58 -9.34 -6.81 -4.15
N LEU A 59 -8.30 -5.97 -4.10
CA LEU A 59 -8.14 -4.82 -5.00
C LEU A 59 -7.85 -5.24 -6.43
N ALA A 60 -7.02 -6.26 -6.64
CA ALA A 60 -6.76 -6.80 -7.97
C ALA A 60 -8.05 -7.35 -8.58
N ILE A 61 -8.80 -8.18 -7.85
CA ILE A 61 -10.09 -8.72 -8.29
C ILE A 61 -11.07 -7.58 -8.58
N ARG A 62 -11.18 -6.57 -7.70
CA ARG A 62 -12.00 -5.38 -7.98
C ARG A 62 -11.58 -4.67 -9.26
N GLY A 63 -10.28 -4.46 -9.50
CA GLY A 63 -9.78 -3.83 -10.71
C GLY A 63 -10.02 -4.66 -11.99
N LEU A 64 -10.09 -5.99 -11.89
CA LEU A 64 -10.50 -6.85 -13.00
C LEU A 64 -12.00 -6.72 -13.31
N ILE A 65 -12.84 -6.72 -12.27
CA ILE A 65 -14.31 -6.64 -12.39
C ILE A 65 -14.74 -5.23 -12.83
N TRP A 66 -14.26 -4.23 -12.10
CA TRP A 66 -14.55 -2.82 -12.28
C TRP A 66 -13.37 -2.22 -13.05
N ARG A 67 -13.47 -2.22 -14.38
CA ARG A 67 -12.47 -1.62 -15.30
C ARG A 67 -12.50 -0.09 -15.27
N GLU A 68 -12.42 0.50 -14.08
CA GLU A 68 -12.26 1.93 -13.93
C GLU A 68 -10.89 2.34 -14.48
N ARG A 69 -10.91 3.14 -15.54
CA ARG A 69 -9.69 3.73 -16.09
C ARG A 69 -9.20 4.81 -15.13
N ILE A 70 -7.88 4.93 -14.97
CA ILE A 70 -7.25 6.04 -14.27
C ILE A 70 -7.72 7.35 -14.93
N LYS A 71 -8.71 8.00 -14.33
CA LYS A 71 -9.19 9.33 -14.71
C LYS A 71 -8.57 10.31 -13.73
N GLY A 72 -7.44 10.90 -14.10
CA GLY A 72 -6.81 11.95 -13.31
C GLY A 72 -5.46 12.36 -13.89
N GLY A 73 -5.35 13.62 -14.28
CA GLY A 73 -4.05 14.26 -14.49
C GLY A 73 -3.31 14.41 -13.16
N TRP A 74 -2.00 14.61 -13.21
CA TRP A 74 -1.17 14.79 -12.02
C TRP A 74 -1.67 15.97 -11.17
N ALA A 75 -2.13 15.69 -9.96
CA ALA A 75 -2.78 16.67 -9.10
C ALA A 75 -1.77 17.52 -8.30
N TRP A 76 -0.92 18.29 -9.00
CA TRP A 76 0.14 19.10 -8.37
C TRP A 76 -0.41 20.16 -7.40
N LYS A 77 -1.54 20.79 -7.75
CA LYS A 77 -2.17 21.85 -6.93
C LYS A 77 -2.53 21.39 -5.51
N PRO A 78 -3.28 20.29 -5.30
CA PRO A 78 -3.58 19.84 -3.94
C PRO A 78 -2.34 19.35 -3.19
N VAL A 79 -1.36 18.74 -3.87
CA VAL A 79 -0.11 18.28 -3.22
C VAL A 79 0.68 19.44 -2.63
N THR A 80 0.89 20.52 -3.39
CA THR A 80 1.61 21.69 -2.88
C THR A 80 0.82 22.42 -1.80
N LEU A 81 -0.49 22.55 -1.95
CA LEU A 81 -1.33 23.20 -0.94
C LEU A 81 -1.31 22.47 0.41
N LEU A 82 -1.41 21.13 0.39
CA LEU A 82 -1.36 20.29 1.59
C LEU A 82 0.01 20.39 2.28
N THR A 83 1.09 20.33 1.50
CA THR A 83 2.46 20.47 2.05
C THR A 83 2.67 21.83 2.71
N ILE A 84 2.24 22.92 2.05
CA ILE A 84 2.34 24.27 2.62
C ILE A 84 1.49 24.39 3.89
N ALA A 85 0.27 23.85 3.89
CA ALA A 85 -0.60 23.87 5.06
C ALA A 85 0.01 23.14 6.27
N MET A 86 0.62 21.96 6.06
CA MET A 86 1.30 21.22 7.12
C MET A 86 2.51 21.98 7.67
N LEU A 87 3.31 22.59 6.79
CA LEU A 87 4.48 23.39 7.20
C LEU A 87 4.06 24.63 7.98
N LEU A 88 3.04 25.36 7.51
CA LEU A 88 2.50 26.53 8.21
C LEU A 88 1.93 26.17 9.58
N PHE A 89 1.19 25.07 9.68
CA PHE A 89 0.65 24.59 10.95
C PHE A 89 1.76 24.27 11.95
N GLY A 90 2.78 23.51 11.54
CA GLY A 90 3.93 23.19 12.41
C GLY A 90 4.72 24.43 12.81
N PHE A 91 4.89 25.38 11.88
CA PHE A 91 5.57 26.65 12.16
C PHE A 91 4.81 27.51 13.18
N ILE A 92 3.48 27.60 13.05
CA ILE A 92 2.62 28.34 13.98
C ILE A 92 2.63 27.70 15.36
N LEU A 93 2.56 26.36 15.46
CA LEU A 93 2.65 25.66 16.74
C LEU A 93 3.97 25.92 17.48
N THR A 94 5.07 26.07 16.73
CA THR A 94 6.38 26.38 17.33
C THR A 94 6.46 27.84 17.82
N ARG A 95 5.52 28.69 17.41
CA ARG A 95 5.46 30.13 17.74
C ARG A 95 4.36 30.47 18.74
N LEU A 96 3.52 29.52 19.14
CA LEU A 96 2.61 29.61 20.29
C LEU A 96 3.31 29.14 21.56
#